data_AF-A0A520YZG6-F1
#
_entry.id   AF-A0A520YZG6-F1
#
_cell.length_a   1.000
_cell.length_b   1.000
_cell.length_c   1.000
_cell.angle_alpha   90.00
_cell.angle_beta   90.00
_cell.angle_gamma   90.00
#
_symmetry.space_group_name_H-M   'P 1'
#
loop_
_entity.id
_entity.type
_entity.pdbx_description
1 polymer ?
#
loop_
_entity_poly.entity_id
_entity_poly.type
_entity_poly.pdbx_seq_one_letter_code
_entity_poly.pdbx_strand_id
1 'polypeptide(L)'
;MKILVTGAAGFIGSHTAERFAGLGHEVIGVDNFSPYYSLDLKNLNAKSLSEKDIKIVKKDLRDENLSTELPKDINYIFHFAAQPGISKTSTFEDYLTNNVIATKN
;
A
#
# COMPACT_ATOMS: atom_id res chain seq x y z
N MET A 1 -7.48 -4.31 -16.89
CA MET A 1 -6.29 -3.45 -16.66
C MET A 1 -5.62 -3.94 -15.39
N LYS A 2 -4.29 -3.80 -15.30
CA LYS A 2 -3.51 -4.15 -14.11
C LYS A 2 -3.26 -2.90 -13.27
N ILE A 3 -3.68 -2.94 -12.02
CA ILE A 3 -3.69 -1.80 -11.10
C ILE A 3 -2.84 -2.13 -9.89
N LEU A 4 -1.91 -1.23 -9.56
CA LEU A 4 -1.17 -1.26 -8.31
C LEU A 4 -1.82 -0.29 -7.31
N VAL A 5 -2.08 -0.77 -6.09
CA VAL A 5 -2.56 0.05 -4.98
C VAL A 5 -1.50 0.06 -3.88
N THR A 6 -0.93 1.23 -3.57
CA THR A 6 -0.03 1.36 -2.42
C THR A 6 -0.81 1.68 -1.15
N GLY A 7 -0.33 1.22 0.00
CA GLY A 7 -1.07 1.33 1.25
C GLY A 7 -2.30 0.41 1.27
N ALA A 8 -2.22 -0.72 0.55
CA ALA A 8 -3.36 -1.61 0.30
C ALA A 8 -3.93 -2.26 1.57
N ALA A 9 -3.15 -2.37 2.65
CA ALA A 9 -3.67 -2.87 3.93
C ALA A 9 -4.26 -1.73 4.81
N GLY A 10 -4.15 -0.47 4.37
CA GLY A 10 -4.77 0.69 5.00
C GLY A 10 -6.27 0.82 4.68
N PHE A 11 -6.93 1.79 5.33
CA PHE A 11 -8.38 1.98 5.20
C PHE A 11 -8.83 2.31 3.77
N ILE A 12 -8.25 3.35 3.15
CA ILE A 12 -8.64 3.76 1.79
C ILE A 12 -8.16 2.73 0.76
N GLY A 13 -6.90 2.31 0.88
CA GLY A 13 -6.27 1.39 -0.08
C GLY A 13 -6.99 0.05 -0.19
N SER A 14 -7.45 -0.53 0.92
CA SER A 14 -8.16 -1.81 0.89
C SER A 14 -9.48 -1.70 0.13
N HIS A 15 -10.33 -0.73 0.47
CA HIS A 15 -11.62 -0.52 -0.20
C HIS A 15 -11.46 -0.16 -1.68
N THR A 16 -10.42 0.63 -2.04
CA THR A 16 -10.12 0.91 -3.45
C THR A 16 -9.71 -0.37 -4.20
N ALA A 17 -8.88 -1.22 -3.60
CA ALA A 17 -8.47 -2.48 -4.20
C ALA A 17 -9.68 -3.42 -4.41
N GLU A 18 -10.55 -3.55 -3.40
CA GLU A 18 -11.80 -4.33 -3.51
C GLU A 18 -12.71 -3.79 -4.62
N ARG A 19 -12.86 -2.47 -4.71
CA ARG A 19 -13.68 -1.84 -5.74
C ARG A 19 -13.17 -2.17 -7.14
N PHE A 20 -11.87 -2.05 -7.38
CA PHE A 20 -11.32 -2.33 -8.71
C PHE A 20 -11.37 -3.82 -9.08
N ALA A 21 -11.15 -4.71 -8.12
CA ALA A 21 -11.35 -6.14 -8.35
C ALA A 21 -12.81 -6.45 -8.70
N GLY A 22 -13.77 -5.85 -7.99
CA GLY A 22 -15.20 -5.96 -8.29
C GLY A 22 -15.62 -5.38 -9.65
N LEU A 23 -14.78 -4.54 -10.26
CA LEU A 23 -14.95 -4.03 -11.63
C LEU A 23 -14.26 -4.91 -12.70
N GLY A 24 -13.67 -6.04 -12.30
CA GLY A 24 -12.99 -6.98 -13.21
C GLY A 24 -11.57 -6.56 -13.58
N HIS A 25 -10.91 -5.73 -12.77
CA HIS A 25 -9.49 -5.40 -12.96
C HIS A 25 -8.59 -6.35 -12.18
N GLU A 26 -7.39 -6.58 -12.68
CA GLU A 26 -6.34 -7.27 -11.93
C GLU A 26 -5.73 -6.26 -10.96
N VAL A 27 -5.77 -6.58 -9.66
CA VAL A 27 -5.29 -5.67 -8.61
C VAL A 27 -4.17 -6.32 -7.83
N ILE A 28 -3.09 -5.58 -7.64
CA ILE A 28 -1.98 -5.93 -6.77
C ILE A 28 -1.84 -4.82 -5.73
N GLY A 29 -1.76 -5.21 -4.47
CA GLY A 29 -1.49 -4.30 -3.36
C GLY A 29 -0.01 -4.28 -3.01
N VAL A 30 0.45 -3.18 -2.43
CA VAL A 30 1.74 -3.10 -1.70
C VAL A 30 1.53 -2.37 -0.38
N ASP A 31 2.08 -2.90 0.71
CA ASP A 31 2.03 -2.30 2.04
C ASP A 31 3.18 -2.84 2.90
N ASN A 32 3.78 -2.00 3.75
CA ASN A 32 4.88 -2.40 4.63
C ASN A 32 4.40 -2.93 6.00
N PHE A 33 3.10 -2.85 6.28
CA PHE A 33 2.50 -3.14 7.57
C PHE A 33 3.11 -2.29 8.70
N SER A 34 3.35 -1.00 8.45
CA SER A 34 3.75 -0.06 9.49
C SER A 34 2.82 -0.13 10.70
N PRO A 35 3.36 -0.21 11.94
CA PRO A 35 2.56 -0.29 13.15
C PRO A 35 1.98 1.05 13.60
N TYR A 36 2.11 2.12 12.80
CA TYR A 36 1.50 3.43 13.09
C TYR A 36 -0.02 3.30 13.32
N TYR A 37 -0.66 2.43 12.54
CA TYR A 37 -2.02 1.94 12.81
C TYR A 37 -1.97 0.48 13.27
N SER A 38 -3.03 0.04 13.95
CA SER A 38 -3.14 -1.34 14.45
C SER A 38 -2.85 -2.37 13.36
N LEU A 39 -1.90 -3.27 13.66
CA LEU A 39 -1.58 -4.40 12.81
C LEU A 39 -2.77 -5.35 12.66
N ASP A 40 -3.62 -5.48 13.68
CA ASP A 40 -4.83 -6.32 13.61
C ASP A 40 -5.79 -5.80 12.54
N LEU A 41 -5.99 -4.47 12.47
CA LEU A 41 -6.82 -3.87 11.41
C LEU A 41 -6.21 -4.09 10.03
N LYS A 42 -4.88 -3.93 9.88
CA LYS A 42 -4.19 -4.21 8.62
C LYS A 42 -4.31 -5.67 8.21
N ASN A 43 -4.20 -6.61 9.16
CA ASN A 43 -4.34 -8.03 8.91
C ASN A 43 -5.79 -8.41 8.52
N LEU A 44 -6.79 -7.77 9.14
CA LEU A 44 -8.19 -7.94 8.73
C LEU A 44 -8.40 -7.48 7.27
N ASN A 45 -7.91 -6.29 6.92
CA ASN A 45 -7.98 -5.79 5.54
C ASN A 45 -7.24 -6.73 4.57
N ALA A 46 -6.03 -7.18 4.92
CA ALA A 46 -5.24 -8.09 4.09
C ALA A 46 -5.95 -9.43 3.86
N LYS A 47 -6.63 -9.96 4.89
CA LYS A 47 -7.45 -11.15 4.76
C LYS A 47 -8.62 -10.93 3.79
N SER A 48 -9.36 -9.83 3.92
CA SER A 48 -10.47 -9.49 3.03
C SER A 48 -10.05 -9.30 1.57
N LEU A 49 -8.82 -8.81 1.33
CA LEU A 49 -8.22 -8.72 0.01
C LEU A 49 -7.81 -10.09 -0.53
N SER A 50 -7.19 -10.93 0.30
CA SER A 50 -6.80 -12.29 -0.08
C SER A 50 -8.00 -13.16 -0.45
N GLU A 51 -9.15 -13.00 0.23
CA GLU A 51 -10.40 -13.69 -0.11
C GLU A 51 -10.97 -13.30 -1.48
N LYS A 52 -10.47 -12.22 -2.08
CA LYS A 52 -10.82 -11.73 -3.43
C LYS A 52 -9.69 -11.93 -4.43
N ASP A 53 -8.74 -12.81 -4.13
CA ASP A 53 -7.54 -13.09 -4.94
C ASP A 53 -6.62 -11.87 -5.18
N ILE A 54 -6.73 -10.83 -4.35
CA ILE A 54 -5.88 -9.65 -4.42
C ILE A 54 -4.64 -9.90 -3.56
N LYS A 55 -3.48 -9.99 -4.21
CA LYS A 55 -2.19 -10.19 -3.52
C LYS A 55 -1.65 -8.89 -2.97
N ILE A 56 -1.14 -8.90 -1.74
CA ILE A 56 -0.37 -7.80 -1.17
C ILE A 56 1.10 -8.19 -1.15
N VAL A 57 1.93 -7.42 -1.86
CA VAL A 57 3.38 -7.47 -1.74
C VAL A 57 3.78 -6.75 -0.46
N LYS A 58 4.33 -7.49 0.51
CA LYS A 58 4.78 -6.90 1.77
C LYS A 58 6.13 -6.21 1.56
N LYS A 59 6.11 -4.91 1.34
CA LYS A 59 7.31 -4.14 0.99
C LYS A 59 7.21 -2.69 1.45
N ASP A 60 8.35 -2.12 1.84
CA ASP A 60 8.47 -0.69 2.08
C ASP A 60 8.82 0.04 0.79
N LEU A 61 8.07 1.09 0.46
CA LEU A 61 8.31 1.88 -0.75
C LEU A 61 9.64 2.66 -0.67
N ARG A 62 10.24 2.76 0.52
CA ARG A 62 11.55 3.35 0.72
C ARG A 62 12.70 2.41 0.34
N ASP A 63 12.43 1.13 0.08
CA ASP A 63 13.45 0.14 -0.26
C ASP A 63 14.04 0.38 -1.66
N GLU A 64 15.37 0.32 -1.77
CA GLU A 64 16.10 0.59 -3.02
C GLU A 64 15.79 -0.39 -4.16
N ASN A 65 15.31 -1.59 -3.84
CA ASN A 65 15.04 -2.67 -4.78
C ASN A 65 13.56 -2.78 -5.21
N LEU A 66 12.73 -1.77 -4.90
CA LEU A 66 11.30 -1.77 -5.16
C LEU A 66 10.95 -2.09 -6.63
N SER A 67 11.71 -1.53 -7.59
CA SER A 67 11.50 -1.69 -9.03
C SER A 67 11.75 -3.13 -9.54
N THR A 68 12.43 -3.95 -8.75
CA THR A 68 12.69 -5.37 -9.07
C THR A 68 11.64 -6.30 -8.49
N GLU A 69 10.97 -5.87 -7.42
CA GLU A 69 9.95 -6.67 -6.73
C GLU A 69 8.53 -6.39 -7.22
N LEU A 70 8.26 -5.17 -7.72
CA LEU A 70 6.96 -4.81 -8.25
C LEU A 70 6.79 -5.20 -9.73
N PRO A 71 5.55 -5.52 -10.16
CA PRO A 71 5.26 -5.80 -11.56
C PRO A 71 5.58 -4.59 -12.44
N LYS A 72 6.11 -4.84 -13.64
CA LYS A 72 6.44 -3.77 -14.60
C LYS A 72 5.32 -3.48 -15.59
N ASP A 73 4.33 -4.36 -15.67
CA ASP A 73 3.19 -4.33 -16.59
C ASP A 73 1.95 -3.67 -15.97
N ILE A 74 2.15 -2.62 -15.16
CA ILE A 74 1.07 -1.88 -14.50
C ILE A 74 0.51 -0.81 -15.43
N ASN A 75 -0.83 -0.73 -15.54
CA ASN A 75 -1.50 0.34 -16.29
C ASN A 75 -1.74 1.59 -15.44
N TYR A 76 -2.10 1.40 -14.17
CA TYR A 76 -2.42 2.51 -13.25
C TYR A 76 -1.88 2.25 -11.84
N ILE A 77 -1.43 3.31 -11.19
CA ILE A 77 -1.00 3.30 -9.79
C ILE A 77 -1.94 4.20 -8.99
N PHE A 78 -2.54 3.67 -7.93
CA PHE A 78 -3.28 4.43 -6.93
C PHE A 78 -2.44 4.47 -5.65
N HIS A 79 -1.86 5.63 -5.37
CA HIS A 79 -0.88 5.80 -4.30
C HIS A 79 -1.51 6.32 -3.01
N PHE A 80 -1.77 5.43 -2.05
CA PHE A 80 -2.29 5.78 -0.72
C PHE A 80 -1.31 5.49 0.42
N ALA A 81 -0.16 4.87 0.14
CA ALA A 81 0.90 4.70 1.13
C ALA A 81 1.44 6.07 1.54
N ALA A 82 1.11 6.47 2.75
CA ALA A 82 1.63 7.66 3.41
C ALA A 82 1.47 7.49 4.91
N GLN A 83 2.28 8.22 5.67
CA GLN A 83 2.09 8.40 7.08
C GLN A 83 1.30 9.69 7.34
N PRO A 84 0.27 9.66 8.21
CA PRO A 84 -0.41 10.87 8.66
C PRO A 84 0.55 11.87 9.33
N GLY A 85 0.05 13.07 9.56
CA GLY A 85 0.85 14.22 10.01
C GLY A 85 1.72 14.00 11.25
N ILE A 86 2.62 14.95 11.47
CA ILE A 86 3.58 14.94 12.58
C ILE A 86 2.81 14.86 13.92
N SER A 87 3.24 13.95 14.78
CA SER A 87 2.59 13.66 16.07
C SER A 87 3.64 13.28 17.12
N LYS A 88 3.22 13.02 18.36
CA LYS A 88 4.15 12.53 19.40
C LYS A 88 4.87 11.22 19.02
N THR A 89 4.27 10.43 18.13
CA THR A 89 4.77 9.13 17.68
C THR A 89 5.24 9.15 16.23
N SER A 90 5.34 10.33 15.61
CA SER A 90 5.79 10.50 14.23
C SER A 90 6.76 11.66 14.15
N THR A 91 8.03 11.34 13.93
CA THR A 91 9.08 12.35 13.74
C THR A 91 8.92 13.06 12.40
N PHE A 92 9.64 14.17 12.23
CA PHE A 92 9.74 14.82 10.93
C PHE A 92 10.41 13.89 9.90
N GLU A 93 11.40 13.13 10.32
CA GLU A 93 12.12 12.14 9.52
C GLU A 93 11.18 11.02 9.05
N ASP A 94 10.30 10.51 9.92
CA ASP A 94 9.28 9.54 9.53
C ASP A 94 8.34 10.15 8.48
N TYR A 95 7.87 11.38 8.70
CA TYR A 95 6.98 12.05 7.76
C TYR A 95 7.67 12.26 6.40
N LEU A 96 8.91 12.78 6.40
CA LEU A 96 9.69 13.03 5.19
C LEU A 96 9.94 11.73 4.41
N THR A 97 10.39 10.67 5.09
CA THR A 97 10.76 9.43 4.42
C THR A 97 9.54 8.67 3.92
N ASN A 98 8.46 8.56 4.71
CA ASN A 98 7.26 7.82 4.31
C ASN A 98 6.41 8.55 3.27
N ASN A 99 6.50 9.88 3.16
CA ASN A 99 5.61 10.65 2.29
C ASN A 99 6.33 11.24 1.07
N VAL A 100 7.55 11.77 1.25
CA VAL A 100 8.28 12.44 0.16
C VAL A 100 9.21 11.45 -0.53
N ILE A 101 10.07 10.78 0.22
CA ILE A 101 11.06 9.85 -0.37
C ILE A 101 10.37 8.64 -0.98
N ALA A 102 9.44 8.02 -0.25
CA ALA A 102 8.65 6.89 -0.75
C ALA A 102 7.85 7.21 -2.03
N THR A 103 7.37 8.43 -2.20
CA THR A 103 6.63 8.84 -3.42
C THR A 103 7.55 9.12 -4.61
N LYS A 104 8.80 9.50 -4.34
CA LYS A 104 9.83 9.73 -5.37
C LYS A 104 10.30 8.41 -6.01
N ASN A 105 10.38 7.35 -5.21
CA ASN A 105 10.89 6.03 -5.61
C ASN A 105 9.96 5.33 -6.61
#